data_AF-A0A933ENB4-F1
#
_entry.id   AF-A0A933ENB4-F1
#
_cell.length_a   1.000
_cell.length_b   1.000
_cell.length_c   1.000
_cell.angle_alpha   90.00
_cell.angle_beta   90.00
_cell.angle_gamma   90.00
#
_symmetry.space_group_name_H-M   'P 1'
#
loop_
_entity.id
_entity.type
_entity.pdbx_description
1 polymer ?
#
loop_
_entity_poly.entity_id
_entity_poly.type
_entity_poly.pdbx_seq_one_letter_code
_entity_poly.pdbx_strand_id
1 'polypeptide(L)'
;MLSATLALAPTRIIRITITDDTLSVDLEDGRTIVAPIGWYPRLAYGTPEERANFQVSGAGHGIHWPDLDEDIGVEGLLLGKKSSESHASFERWLQRRRSASEAKG
;
A
#
# COMPACT_ATOMS: atom_id res chain seq x y z
N MET A 1 25.41 -18.42 -18.88
CA MET A 1 24.94 -17.22 -18.17
C MET A 1 24.80 -17.55 -16.70
N LEU A 2 25.37 -16.77 -15.79
CA LEU A 2 25.07 -16.91 -14.36
C LEU A 2 23.64 -16.40 -14.13
N SER A 3 22.76 -17.26 -13.63
CA SER A 3 21.50 -16.82 -13.05
C SER A 3 21.77 -16.45 -11.60
N ALA A 4 21.50 -15.20 -11.21
CA ALA A 4 21.51 -14.80 -9.81
C ALA A 4 20.07 -14.87 -9.30
N THR A 5 19.80 -15.78 -8.36
CA THR A 5 18.53 -15.82 -7.64
C THR A 5 18.54 -14.71 -6.60
N LEU A 6 17.63 -13.74 -6.72
CA LEU A 6 17.42 -12.74 -5.68
C LEU A 6 16.64 -13.39 -4.53
N ALA A 7 17.31 -13.67 -3.41
CA ALA A 7 16.67 -14.07 -2.17
C ALA A 7 16.45 -12.82 -1.31
N LEU A 8 15.19 -12.41 -1.14
CA LEU A 8 14.84 -11.36 -0.19
C LEU A 8 14.76 -11.98 1.21
N ALA A 9 15.58 -11.50 2.12
CA ALA A 9 15.41 -11.82 3.53
C ALA A 9 14.08 -11.20 4.02
N PRO A 10 13.24 -11.96 4.75
CA PRO A 10 12.06 -11.38 5.37
C PRO A 10 12.49 -10.30 6.35
N THR A 11 11.88 -9.13 6.23
CA THR A 11 12.14 -8.00 7.12
C THR A 11 10.82 -7.35 7.48
N ARG A 12 10.64 -7.06 8.76
CA ARG A 12 9.40 -6.49 9.30
C ARG A 12 9.39 -4.98 9.24
N ILE A 13 8.18 -4.45 9.20
CA ILE A 13 7.88 -3.02 9.31
C ILE A 13 8.09 -2.56 10.76
N ILE A 14 8.82 -1.46 10.91
CA ILE A 14 9.00 -0.73 12.17
C ILE A 14 8.13 0.52 12.20
N ARG A 15 8.08 1.25 11.09
CA ARG A 15 7.34 2.51 10.98
C ARG A 15 6.80 2.70 9.58
N ILE A 16 5.64 3.33 9.49
CA ILE A 16 5.02 3.75 8.24
C ILE A 16 4.80 5.26 8.35
N THR A 17 5.24 6.00 7.32
CA THR A 17 4.98 7.43 7.17
C THR A 17 4.34 7.65 5.80
N ILE A 18 3.23 8.37 5.77
CA ILE A 18 2.47 8.63 4.55
C ILE A 18 2.34 10.14 4.40
N THR A 19 2.64 10.64 3.22
CA THR A 19 2.44 12.04 2.84
C THR A 19 1.38 12.15 1.74
N ASP A 20 1.27 13.29 1.07
CA ASP A 20 0.45 13.37 -0.13
C ASP A 20 1.10 12.71 -1.35
N ASP A 21 2.43 12.56 -1.34
CA ASP A 21 3.19 12.07 -2.48
C ASP A 21 3.76 10.67 -2.29
N THR A 22 4.05 10.27 -1.04
CA THR A 22 4.87 9.08 -0.75
C THR A 22 4.34 8.20 0.38
N LEU A 23 4.51 6.90 0.21
CA LEU A 23 4.48 5.87 1.24
C LEU A 23 5.92 5.52 1.60
N SER A 24 6.31 5.77 2.84
CA SER A 24 7.64 5.45 3.38
C SER A 24 7.51 4.39 4.46
N VAL A 25 8.36 3.36 4.39
CA VAL A 25 8.36 2.22 5.31
C VAL A 25 9.77 2.02 5.85
N ASP A 26 9.93 2.16 7.16
CA ASP A 26 11.16 1.81 7.87
C ASP A 26 11.11 0.33 8.25
N LEU A 27 12.19 -0.39 7.98
CA LEU A 27 12.31 -1.83 8.15
C LEU A 27 13.30 -2.16 9.27
N GLU A 28 13.10 -3.32 9.91
CA GLU A 28 13.93 -3.74 11.06
C GLU A 28 15.41 -3.98 10.71
N ASP A 29 15.72 -4.18 9.43
CA ASP A 29 17.10 -4.29 8.92
C ASP A 29 17.79 -2.94 8.68
N GLY A 30 17.15 -1.84 9.07
CA GLY A 30 17.70 -0.48 9.00
C GLY A 30 17.48 0.24 7.67
N ARG A 31 16.79 -0.37 6.71
CA ARG A 31 16.42 0.28 5.46
C ARG A 31 15.13 1.09 5.60
N THR A 32 15.05 2.17 4.83
CA THR A 32 13.79 2.86 4.54
C THR A 32 13.48 2.72 3.06
N ILE A 33 12.28 2.25 2.74
CA ILE A 33 11.79 2.18 1.36
C ILE A 33 10.75 3.28 1.17
N VAL A 34 10.89 4.04 0.08
CA VAL A 34 9.95 5.10 -0.29
C VAL A 34 9.38 4.79 -1.67
N ALA A 35 8.05 4.76 -1.78
CA ALA A 35 7.33 4.60 -3.03
C ALA A 35 6.34 5.75 -3.24
N PRO A 36 6.11 6.22 -4.48
CA PRO A 36 5.07 7.20 -4.76
C PRO A 36 3.68 6.63 -4.46
N ILE A 37 2.82 7.40 -3.79
CA ILE A 37 1.43 7.00 -3.53
C ILE A 37 0.67 6.75 -4.84
N GLY A 38 1.00 7.49 -5.90
CA GLY A 38 0.41 7.30 -7.24
C GLY A 38 0.62 5.91 -7.86
N TRP A 39 1.45 5.04 -7.27
CA TRP A 39 1.56 3.63 -7.67
C TRP A 39 0.40 2.77 -7.18
N TYR A 40 -0.39 3.27 -6.23
CA TYR A 40 -1.49 2.58 -5.56
C TYR A 40 -2.75 3.44 -5.67
N PRO A 41 -3.58 3.23 -6.72
CA PRO A 41 -4.68 4.14 -7.05
C PRO A 41 -5.65 4.41 -5.89
N ARG A 42 -5.98 3.40 -5.08
CA ARG A 42 -6.86 3.54 -3.92
C ARG A 42 -6.24 4.40 -2.83
N LEU A 43 -4.94 4.20 -2.56
CA LEU A 43 -4.19 5.02 -1.61
C LEU A 43 -4.09 6.48 -2.08
N ALA A 44 -3.85 6.69 -3.38
CA ALA A 44 -3.83 8.02 -3.99
C ALA A 44 -5.17 8.75 -3.88
N TYR A 45 -6.28 8.01 -3.97
CA TYR A 45 -7.62 8.58 -3.87
C TYR A 45 -8.08 8.80 -2.41
N GLY A 46 -7.50 8.05 -1.45
CA GLY A 46 -7.89 8.14 -0.04
C GLY A 46 -7.62 9.50 0.59
N THR A 47 -8.44 9.89 1.56
CA THR A 47 -8.21 11.11 2.37
C THR A 47 -7.04 10.92 3.35
N PRO A 48 -6.48 12.00 3.93
CA PRO A 48 -5.45 11.86 4.97
C PRO A 48 -5.88 10.96 6.14
N GLU A 49 -7.14 11.03 6.56
CA GLU A 49 -7.69 10.22 7.65
C GLU A 49 -7.76 8.73 7.27
N GLU A 50 -8.23 8.42 6.07
CA GLU A 50 -8.28 7.05 5.57
C GLU A 50 -6.87 6.46 5.39
N ARG A 51 -5.93 7.27 4.89
CA ARG A 51 -4.52 6.86 4.78
C ARG A 51 -3.90 6.65 6.15
N ALA A 52 -4.27 7.43 7.17
CA ALA A 52 -3.79 7.25 8.53
C ALA A 52 -4.38 6.01 9.23
N ASN A 53 -5.55 5.54 8.78
CA ASN A 53 -6.19 4.33 9.31
C ASN A 53 -5.64 3.05 8.65
N PHE A 54 -4.38 2.72 8.93
CA PHE A 54 -3.76 1.47 8.48
C PHE A 54 -3.48 0.51 9.62
N GLN A 55 -3.29 -0.76 9.26
CA GLN A 55 -2.91 -1.83 10.18
C GLN A 55 -1.73 -2.59 9.59
N VAL A 56 -0.72 -2.88 10.41
CA VAL A 56 0.35 -3.81 10.02
C VAL A 56 -0.22 -5.22 9.98
N SER A 57 -0.09 -5.90 8.85
CA SER A 57 -0.63 -7.22 8.57
C SER A 57 0.49 -8.23 8.24
N GLY A 58 0.13 -9.50 7.99
CA GLY A 58 1.08 -10.51 7.51
C GLY A 58 2.28 -10.75 8.44
N ALA A 59 2.06 -10.76 9.76
CA ALA A 59 3.11 -10.89 10.78
C ALA A 59 4.22 -9.80 10.70
N GLY A 60 3.89 -8.61 10.19
CA GLY A 60 4.84 -7.50 10.06
C GLY A 60 5.33 -7.25 8.64
N HIS A 61 4.83 -7.98 7.65
CA HIS A 61 5.31 -7.91 6.26
C HIS A 61 4.30 -7.27 5.29
N GLY A 62 3.16 -6.80 5.80
CA GLY A 62 2.14 -6.14 5.00
C GLY A 62 1.53 -4.95 5.72
N ILE A 63 0.85 -4.12 4.95
CA ILE A 63 0.08 -2.97 5.41
C ILE A 63 -1.32 -3.09 4.80
N HIS A 64 -2.33 -3.06 5.65
CA HIS A 64 -3.73 -3.13 5.26
C HIS A 64 -4.43 -1.81 5.58
N TRP A 65 -5.14 -1.23 4.59
CA TRP A 65 -6.01 -0.07 4.77
C TRP A 65 -7.48 -0.51 4.65
N PRO A 66 -8.20 -0.72 5.76
CA PRO A 66 -9.59 -1.19 5.74
C PRO A 66 -10.55 -0.23 5.02
N ASP A 67 -10.39 1.08 5.20
CA ASP A 67 -11.28 2.08 4.57
C ASP A 67 -11.08 2.18 3.06
N LEU A 68 -9.89 1.79 2.59
CA LEU A 68 -9.50 1.85 1.19
C LEU A 68 -9.56 0.49 0.51
N ASP A 69 -9.77 -0.61 1.25
CA ASP A 69 -9.73 -1.97 0.71
C ASP A 69 -8.41 -2.21 -0.06
N GLU A 70 -7.29 -1.84 0.57
CA GLU A 70 -5.95 -1.87 -0.04
C GLU A 70 -4.95 -2.63 0.83
N ASP A 71 -4.10 -3.43 0.18
CA ASP A 71 -3.09 -4.27 0.83
C ASP A 71 -1.75 -4.13 0.10
N ILE A 72 -0.73 -3.67 0.83
CA ILE A 72 0.63 -3.49 0.29
C ILE A 72 1.62 -4.33 1.08
N GLY A 73 2.32 -5.23 0.39
CA GLY A 73 3.36 -6.08 0.98
C GLY A 73 4.77 -5.46 0.90
N VAL A 74 5.59 -5.70 1.91
CA VAL A 74 7.01 -5.30 1.96
C VAL A 74 7.80 -5.89 0.78
N GLU A 75 7.52 -7.13 0.38
CA GLU A 75 8.18 -7.76 -0.78
C GLU A 75 7.91 -6.97 -2.07
N GLY A 76 6.66 -6.51 -2.27
CA GLY A 76 6.29 -5.69 -3.42
C GLY A 76 7.07 -4.39 -3.45
N LEU A 77 7.18 -3.71 -2.30
CA LEU A 77 7.97 -2.49 -2.14
C LEU A 77 9.46 -2.72 -2.43
N LEU A 78 10.04 -3.79 -1.89
CA LEU A 78 11.44 -4.17 -2.12
C LEU A 78 11.77 -4.44 -3.59
N LEU A 79 10.80 -4.98 -4.33
CA LEU A 79 10.93 -5.27 -5.77
C LEU A 79 10.53 -4.09 -6.66
N GLY A 80 10.11 -2.95 -6.08
CA GLY A 80 9.62 -1.80 -6.84
C GLY A 80 8.34 -2.08 -7.62
N LYS A 81 7.50 -3.01 -7.15
CA LYS A 81 6.23 -3.35 -7.80
C LYS A 81 5.16 -2.30 -7.47
N LYS A 82 4.50 -1.83 -8.53
CA LYS A 82 3.29 -1.00 -8.45
C LYS A 82 2.07 -1.87 -8.16
N SER A 83 0.92 -1.25 -7.86
CA SER A 83 -0.34 -1.96 -7.76
C SER A 83 -0.61 -2.77 -9.04
N SER A 84 -1.10 -4.01 -8.86
CA SER A 84 -1.62 -4.84 -9.94
C SER A 84 -3.12 -4.63 -10.16
N GLU A 85 -3.72 -3.63 -9.51
CA GLU A 85 -5.13 -3.31 -9.69
C GLU A 85 -5.45 -2.98 -11.16
N SER A 86 -6.49 -3.62 -11.70
CA SER A 86 -7.00 -3.28 -13.01
C SER A 86 -7.91 -2.04 -12.96
N HIS A 87 -7.99 -1.32 -14.08
CA HIS A 87 -8.90 -0.17 -14.19
C HIS A 87 -10.35 -0.54 -13.81
N ALA A 88 -10.86 -1.70 -14.27
CA ALA A 88 -12.20 -2.16 -13.93
C ALA A 88 -12.39 -2.45 -12.43
N SER A 89 -11.35 -2.90 -11.73
CA SER A 89 -11.38 -3.06 -10.28
C SER A 89 -11.48 -1.71 -9.58
N PHE A 90 -10.65 -0.75 -10.00
CA PHE A 90 -10.63 0.58 -9.43
C PHE A 90 -11.95 1.33 -9.64
N GLU A 91 -12.53 1.27 -10.85
CA GLU A 91 -13.82 1.88 -11.15
C GLU A 91 -14.97 1.32 -10.28
N ARG A 92 -14.99 0.00 -10.06
CA ARG A 92 -15.99 -0.60 -9.15
C ARG A 92 -15.80 -0.13 -7.71
N TRP A 93 -14.57 0.05 -7.26
CA TRP A 93 -14.28 0.61 -5.94
C TRP A 93 -14.77 2.06 -5.83
N LEU A 94 -14.54 2.91 -6.84
CA LEU A 94 -15.04 4.29 -6.88
C LEU A 94 -16.56 4.37 -6.85
N GLN A 95 -17.24 3.51 -7.61
CA GLN A 95 -18.71 3.45 -7.63
C GLN A 95 -19.28 3.09 -6.26
N ARG A 96 -18.73 2.07 -5.59
CA ARG A 96 -19.14 1.68 -4.23
C ARG A 96 -19.03 2.85 -3.25
N ARG A 97 -17.94 3.62 -3.32
CA ARG A 97 -17.70 4.79 -2.44
C ARG A 97 -18.71 5.90 -2.66
N ARG A 98 -19.05 6.20 -3.92
CA ARG A 98 -20.06 7.22 -4.24
C ARG A 98 -21.41 6.85 -3.66
N SER A 99 -21.87 5.62 -3.89
CA SER A 99 -23.16 5.15 -3.36
C SER A 99 -23.19 5.12 -1.82
N ALA A 100 -22.08 4.77 -1.18
CA ALA A 100 -21.99 4.80 0.29
C ALA A 100 -22.02 6.23 0.87
N SER A 101 -21.51 7.22 0.13
CA SER A 101 -21.62 8.63 0.52
C SER A 101 -23.04 9.16 0.34
N GLU A 102 -23.71 8.79 -0.75
CA GLU A 102 -25.10 9.20 -1.04
C GLU A 102 -26.09 8.62 -0.02
N ALA A 103 -25.87 7.40 0.46
CA ALA A 103 -26.73 6.76 1.46
C ALA A 103 -26.58 7.36 2.88
N LYS A 104 -25.55 8.19 3.13
CA LYS A 104 -25.28 8.81 4.44
C LYS A 104 -25.76 10.27 4.53
N GLY A 105 -26.18 10.88 3.42
CA GLY A 105 -26.71 12.24 3.35
C GLY A 105 -28.22 12.26 3.36
#